data_AF-F3GN39-F1
#
_entry.id   AF-F3GN39-F1
#
_cell.length_a   1.000
_cell.length_b   1.000
_cell.length_c   1.000
_cell.angle_alpha   90.00
_cell.angle_beta   90.00
_cell.angle_gamma   90.00
#
_symmetry.space_group_name_H-M   'P 1'
#
loop_
_entity.id
_entity.type
_entity.pdbx_description
1 polymer ?
#
loop_
_entity_poly.entity_id
_entity_poly.type
_entity_poly.pdbx_seq_one_letter_code
_entity_poly.pdbx_strand_id
1 'polypeptide(L)'
;KEPISMETPIGDDEDSHLGDFIEDSTMQSPIDVATVESLKEATREVLSGLTAREAKVLRMRFGIDMNTDHTLEEVGKQFDVTRERIRQIEAKALR
;
A
#
# COMPACT_ATOMS: atom_id res chain seq x y z
N LYS A 1 -5.79 2.17 -36.95
CA LYS A 1 -5.27 3.53 -36.68
C LYS A 1 -3.76 3.42 -36.61
N GLU A 2 -3.04 4.25 -37.36
CA GLU A 2 -1.57 4.31 -37.29
C GLU A 2 -1.13 5.21 -36.13
N PRO A 3 0.01 4.92 -35.49
CA PRO A 3 0.57 5.77 -34.45
C PRO A 3 1.03 7.12 -35.02
N ILE A 4 0.98 8.16 -34.20
CA ILE A 4 1.44 9.50 -34.54
C ILE A 4 2.86 9.67 -33.99
N SER A 5 3.71 10.39 -34.72
CA SER A 5 5.07 10.69 -34.26
C SER A 5 5.06 11.63 -33.05
N MET A 6 5.90 11.35 -32.06
CA MET A 6 6.11 12.23 -30.90
C MET A 6 6.79 13.55 -31.27
N GLU A 7 7.57 13.53 -32.35
CA GLU A 7 8.26 14.70 -32.93
C GLU A 7 7.34 15.57 -33.78
N THR A 8 6.03 15.33 -33.77
CA THR A 8 5.08 16.17 -34.52
C THR A 8 5.07 17.55 -33.88
N PRO A 9 5.43 18.64 -34.60
CA PRO A 9 5.40 19.98 -34.02
C PRO A 9 3.96 20.39 -33.68
N ILE A 10 3.80 21.08 -32.56
CA ILE A 10 2.50 21.53 -32.05
C ILE A 10 2.54 23.04 -31.80
N GLY A 11 1.63 23.77 -32.45
CA GLY A 11 1.56 25.23 -32.35
C GLY A 11 2.51 25.96 -33.30
N ASP A 12 2.65 27.27 -33.10
CA ASP A 12 3.52 28.15 -33.90
C ASP A 12 4.95 28.27 -33.32
N ASP A 13 5.18 27.69 -32.12
CA ASP A 13 6.49 27.63 -31.49
C ASP A 13 7.23 26.39 -31.99
N GLU A 14 8.28 26.57 -32.80
CA GLU A 14 9.03 25.48 -33.44
C GLU A 14 9.74 24.53 -32.47
N ASP A 15 9.84 24.89 -31.19
CA ASP A 15 10.47 24.06 -30.15
C ASP A 15 9.48 23.11 -29.44
N SER A 16 8.17 23.21 -29.69
CA SER A 16 7.15 22.41 -29.01
C SER A 16 6.74 21.18 -29.82
N HIS A 17 7.01 19.99 -29.30
CA HIS A 17 6.68 18.72 -29.93
C HIS A 17 5.50 18.05 -29.21
N LEU A 18 4.73 17.21 -29.91
CA LEU A 18 3.60 16.48 -29.33
C LEU A 18 4.01 15.68 -28.08
N GLY A 19 5.23 15.16 -28.07
CA GLY A 19 5.78 14.41 -26.95
C GLY A 19 5.92 15.20 -25.66
N ASP A 20 6.13 16.52 -25.74
CA ASP A 20 6.31 17.40 -24.57
C ASP A 20 5.02 17.55 -23.75
N PHE A 21 3.87 17.19 -24.33
CA PHE A 21 2.56 17.26 -23.68
C PHE A 21 2.05 15.91 -23.19
N ILE A 22 2.81 14.82 -23.39
CA ILE A 22 2.43 13.51 -22.87
C ILE A 22 2.92 13.38 -21.44
N GLU A 23 1.98 13.48 -20.49
CA GLU A 23 2.27 13.23 -19.07
C GLU A 23 2.63 11.76 -18.80
N ASP A 24 3.57 11.55 -17.89
CA ASP A 24 3.84 10.22 -17.37
C ASP A 24 2.79 9.83 -16.32
N SER A 25 1.71 9.20 -16.80
CA SER A 25 0.65 8.63 -15.95
C SER A 25 1.10 7.47 -15.04
N THR A 26 2.32 6.97 -15.20
CA THR A 26 2.86 5.90 -14.34
C THR A 26 3.63 6.42 -13.13
N MET A 27 3.99 7.71 -13.15
CA MET A 27 4.71 8.34 -12.05
C MET A 27 3.75 8.67 -10.90
N GLN A 28 4.08 8.21 -9.70
CA GLN A 28 3.31 8.58 -8.51
C GLN A 28 3.59 10.03 -8.11
N SER A 29 2.53 10.76 -7.76
CA SER A 29 2.66 12.12 -7.25
C SER A 29 3.44 12.14 -5.92
N PRO A 30 4.36 13.11 -5.71
CA PRO A 30 5.05 13.27 -4.42
C PRO A 30 4.09 13.44 -3.25
N ILE A 31 2.94 14.07 -3.48
CA ILE A 31 1.89 14.23 -2.47
C ILE A 31 1.32 12.86 -2.08
N ASP A 32 1.01 12.02 -3.07
CA ASP A 32 0.46 10.68 -2.83
C ASP A 32 1.46 9.82 -2.05
N VAL A 33 2.75 9.84 -2.46
CA VAL A 33 3.82 9.13 -1.74
C VAL A 33 3.91 9.59 -0.28
N ALA A 34 3.86 10.91 -0.03
CA ALA A 34 3.88 11.45 1.33
C ALA A 34 2.66 11.02 2.15
N THR A 35 1.47 10.95 1.55
CA THR A 35 0.26 10.47 2.24
C THR A 35 0.34 8.98 2.59
N VAL A 36 0.90 8.16 1.70
CA VAL A 36 1.08 6.72 1.93
C VAL A 36 2.08 6.48 3.07
N GLU A 37 3.20 7.19 3.09
CA GLU A 37 4.17 7.10 4.20
C GLU A 37 3.57 7.60 5.53
N SER A 38 2.80 8.68 5.51
CA SER A 38 2.08 9.18 6.70
C SER A 38 1.08 8.15 7.24
N LEU A 39 0.34 7.47 6.36
CA LEU A 39 -0.57 6.39 6.74
C LEU A 39 0.17 5.21 7.36
N LYS A 40 1.34 4.86 6.82
CA LYS A 40 2.20 3.79 7.35
C LYS A 40 2.72 4.13 8.75
N GLU A 41 3.07 5.38 9.01
CA GLU A 41 3.49 5.82 10.34
C GLU A 41 2.32 5.79 11.33
N ALA A 42 1.17 6.35 10.95
CA ALA A 42 -0.03 6.35 11.80
C ALA A 42 -0.50 4.92 12.15
N THR A 43 -0.46 4.00 11.19
CA THR A 43 -0.80 2.59 11.45
C THR A 43 0.20 1.93 12.41
N ARG A 44 1.50 2.22 12.30
CA ARG A 44 2.50 1.73 13.26
C ARG A 44 2.28 2.27 14.65
N GLU A 45 1.93 3.55 14.78
CA GLU A 45 1.63 4.19 16.06
C GLU A 45 0.41 3.52 16.72
N VAL A 46 -0.70 3.35 15.99
CA VAL A 46 -1.90 2.66 16.50
C VAL A 46 -1.57 1.23 16.92
N LEU A 47 -0.82 0.48 16.11
CA LEU A 47 -0.40 -0.89 16.45
C LEU A 47 0.55 -0.94 17.66
N SER A 48 1.29 0.13 17.94
CA SER A 48 2.17 0.20 19.13
C SER A 48 1.39 0.31 20.45
N GLY A 49 0.14 0.79 20.40
CA GLY A 49 -0.75 0.85 21.55
C GLY A 49 -1.42 -0.49 21.90
N LEU A 50 -1.34 -1.49 21.03
CA LEU A 50 -1.87 -2.82 21.27
C LEU A 50 -0.89 -3.70 22.05
N THR A 51 -1.38 -4.81 22.62
CA THR A 51 -0.46 -5.79 23.20
C THR A 51 0.43 -6.39 22.11
N ALA A 52 1.65 -6.79 22.45
CA ALA A 52 2.60 -7.39 21.49
C ALA A 52 1.99 -8.58 20.70
N ARG A 53 1.08 -9.32 21.32
CA ARG A 53 0.37 -10.43 20.67
C ARG A 53 -0.68 -9.95 19.67
N GLU A 54 -1.52 -8.97 20.04
CA GLU A 54 -2.52 -8.37 19.16
C GLU A 54 -1.87 -7.67 17.97
N ALA A 55 -0.83 -6.85 18.22
CA ALA A 55 -0.07 -6.16 17.18
C ALA A 55 0.55 -7.15 16.18
N LYS A 56 1.17 -8.24 16.67
CA LYS A 56 1.78 -9.25 15.80
C LYS A 56 0.73 -10.03 15.00
N VAL A 57 -0.43 -10.35 15.58
CA VAL A 57 -1.54 -10.97 14.84
C VAL A 57 -2.02 -10.06 13.71
N LEU A 58 -2.26 -8.78 13.97
CA LEU A 58 -2.70 -7.82 12.93
C LEU A 58 -1.63 -7.60 11.86
N ARG A 59 -0.36 -7.42 12.24
CA ARG A 59 0.75 -7.27 11.28
C ARG A 59 0.83 -8.45 10.32
N MET A 60 0.71 -9.67 10.84
CA MET A 60 0.70 -10.87 10.01
C MET A 60 -0.55 -10.99 9.13
N ARG A 61 -1.73 -10.66 9.67
CA ARG A 61 -3.00 -10.75 8.94
C ARG A 61 -3.08 -9.79 7.76
N PHE A 62 -2.47 -8.62 7.87
CA PHE A 62 -2.54 -7.56 6.85
C PHE A 62 -1.21 -7.31 6.13
N GLY A 63 -0.16 -8.07 6.41
CA GLY A 63 1.16 -7.90 5.78
C GLY A 63 1.89 -6.61 6.18
N ILE A 64 1.54 -6.00 7.32
CA ILE A 64 2.13 -4.71 7.74
C ILE A 64 3.57 -4.95 8.21
N ASP A 65 4.52 -4.28 7.55
CA ASP A 65 5.96 -4.51 7.72
C ASP A 65 6.39 -5.96 7.41
N MET A 66 5.65 -6.66 6.55
CA MET A 66 5.92 -8.03 6.11
C MET A 66 5.86 -8.14 4.59
N ASN A 67 6.49 -9.19 4.03
CA ASN A 67 6.49 -9.41 2.58
C ASN A 67 5.12 -9.85 2.05
N THR A 68 4.33 -10.55 2.87
CA THR A 68 3.02 -11.10 2.51
C THR A 68 2.08 -11.10 3.72
N ASP A 69 0.78 -11.01 3.44
CA ASP A 69 -0.26 -11.30 4.40
C ASP A 69 -0.38 -12.81 4.66
N HIS A 70 -1.01 -13.16 5.78
CA HIS A 70 -1.21 -14.55 6.21
C HIS A 70 -2.68 -14.79 6.53
N THR A 71 -3.15 -16.00 6.23
CA THR A 71 -4.49 -16.46 6.57
C THR A 71 -4.65 -16.64 8.07
N LEU A 72 -5.89 -16.62 8.57
CA LEU A 72 -6.20 -16.89 9.99
C LEU A 72 -5.64 -18.25 10.47
N GLU A 73 -5.57 -19.24 9.59
CA GLU A 73 -5.05 -20.57 9.92
C GLU A 73 -3.52 -20.58 10.05
N GLU A 74 -2.81 -19.90 9.14
CA GLU A 74 -1.34 -19.77 9.21
C GLU A 74 -0.89 -18.97 10.42
N VAL A 75 -1.60 -17.88 10.73
CA VAL A 75 -1.38 -17.13 11.97
C VAL A 75 -1.67 -18.03 13.17
N GLY A 76 -2.77 -18.78 13.15
CA GLY A 76 -3.10 -19.75 14.20
C GLY A 76 -1.98 -20.75 14.46
N LYS A 77 -1.42 -21.33 13.40
CA LYS A 77 -0.28 -22.26 13.47
C LYS A 77 0.97 -21.63 14.11
N GLN A 78 1.29 -20.39 13.79
CA GLN A 78 2.47 -19.71 14.39
C GLN A 78 2.26 -19.33 15.86
N PHE A 79 1.02 -19.10 16.29
CA PHE A 79 0.69 -18.73 17.67
C PHE A 79 0.22 -19.91 18.52
N ASP A 80 0.28 -21.14 17.97
CA ASP A 80 -0.21 -22.38 18.58
C ASP A 80 -1.65 -22.25 19.11
N VAL A 81 -2.53 -21.67 18.28
CA VAL A 81 -3.95 -21.47 18.60
C VAL A 81 -4.84 -21.76 17.41
N THR A 82 -6.13 -21.96 17.68
CA THR A 82 -7.12 -22.19 16.64
C THR A 82 -7.38 -20.94 15.80
N ARG A 83 -7.84 -21.16 14.57
CA ARG A 83 -8.34 -20.11 13.67
C ARG A 83 -9.32 -19.16 14.36
N GLU A 84 -10.28 -19.71 15.10
CA GLU A 84 -11.31 -18.90 15.78
C GLU A 84 -10.70 -18.03 16.88
N ARG A 85 -9.65 -18.50 17.56
CA ARG A 85 -8.95 -17.69 18.55
C ARG A 85 -8.27 -16.49 17.91
N ILE A 86 -7.66 -16.64 16.74
CA ILE A 86 -7.09 -15.51 15.98
C ILE A 86 -8.19 -14.53 15.57
N ARG A 87 -9.34 -15.03 15.09
CA ARG A 87 -10.48 -14.18 14.71
C ARG A 87 -10.98 -13.33 15.87
N GLN A 88 -11.05 -13.89 17.08
CA GLN A 88 -11.42 -13.15 18.29
C GLN A 88 -10.41 -12.07 18.65
N ILE A 89 -9.11 -12.35 18.53
CA ILE A 89 -8.05 -11.38 18.79
C ILE A 89 -8.15 -10.22 17.79
N GLU A 90 -8.34 -10.52 16.51
CA GLU A 90 -8.54 -9.52 15.45
C GLU A 90 -9.76 -8.63 15.75
N ALA A 91 -10.92 -9.23 16.04
CA ALA A 91 -12.14 -8.49 16.36
C ALA A 91 -12.01 -7.64 17.63
N LYS A 92 -11.22 -8.09 18.62
CA LYS A 92 -10.97 -7.34 19.85
C LYS A 92 -10.01 -6.17 19.62
N ALA A 93 -9.00 -6.35 18.79
CA ALA A 93 -8.01 -5.31 18.50
C ALA A 93 -8.55 -4.22 17.56
N LEU A 94 -9.58 -4.53 16.76
CA LEU A 94 -10.28 -3.58 15.89
C LEU A 94 -11.47 -2.87 16.56
N ARG A 95 -11.75 -3.20 17.82
CA ARG A 95 -12.86 -2.62 18.60
C ARG A 95 -12.37 -1.50 19.50
#